data_AF-A0A520D9E5-F1
#
_entry.id   AF-A0A520D9E5-F1
#
_cell.length_a   1.000
_cell.length_b   1.000
_cell.length_c   1.000
_cell.angle_alpha   90.00
_cell.angle_beta   90.00
_cell.angle_gamma   90.00
#
_symmetry.space_group_name_H-M   'P 1'
#
loop_
_entity.id
_entity.type
_entity.pdbx_description
1 polymer ?
#
loop_
_entity_poly.entity_id
_entity_poly.type
_entity_poly.pdbx_seq_one_letter_code
_entity_poly.pdbx_strand_id
1 'polypeptide(L)'
;MENNSIEKKYNIWIIVLSIVIPVAVAVLFMVKLKDLGIDVSPLPFLPPIYATINGITAILLVIAVRAIKNGKVQLHQNLMKAAIGCSLLFLVMYIAYHMTTPSTKFGGEGTIKYVYFFILLTHILLSII
;
A
#
# COMPACT_ATOMS: atom_id res chain seq x y z
N MET A 1 27.80 -22.51 -14.42
CA MET A 1 26.78 -21.94 -13.51
C MET A 1 27.50 -20.95 -12.61
N GLU A 2 27.67 -19.72 -13.08
CA GLU A 2 28.43 -18.68 -12.37
C GLU A 2 27.71 -17.35 -12.62
N ASN A 3 26.63 -17.13 -11.86
CA ASN A 3 25.92 -15.84 -11.83
C ASN A 3 25.24 -15.59 -10.47
N ASN A 4 25.81 -16.18 -9.41
CA ASN A 4 25.15 -16.30 -8.10
C ASN A 4 25.36 -15.07 -7.19
N SER A 5 26.32 -14.18 -7.46
CA SER A 5 26.64 -13.07 -6.54
C SER A 5 25.70 -11.88 -6.68
N ILE A 6 25.31 -11.54 -7.92
CA ILE A 6 24.43 -10.40 -8.21
C ILE A 6 22.99 -10.71 -7.77
N GLU A 7 22.46 -11.87 -8.15
CA GLU A 7 21.13 -12.33 -7.71
C GLU A 7 21.05 -12.42 -6.18
N LYS A 8 22.07 -12.99 -5.53
CA LYS A 8 22.14 -13.07 -4.07
C LYS A 8 22.20 -11.69 -3.41
N LYS A 9 22.92 -10.72 -4.00
CA LYS A 9 22.94 -9.34 -3.53
C LYS A 9 21.56 -8.68 -3.62
N TYR A 10 20.83 -8.84 -4.72
CA TYR A 10 19.48 -8.27 -4.86
C TYR A 10 18.47 -8.96 -3.95
N ASN A 11 18.54 -10.28 -3.77
CA ASN A 11 17.68 -11.01 -2.84
C ASN A 11 17.84 -10.51 -1.40
N ILE A 12 19.06 -10.19 -0.97
CA ILE A 12 19.29 -9.57 0.35
C ILE A 12 18.55 -8.23 0.43
N TRP A 13 18.70 -7.35 -0.56
CA TRP A 13 18.00 -6.06 -0.57
C TRP A 13 16.47 -6.19 -0.58
N ILE A 14 15.94 -7.15 -1.33
CA ILE A 14 14.50 -7.44 -1.35
C ILE A 14 14.04 -7.86 0.04
N ILE A 15 14.71 -8.82 0.68
CA ILE A 15 14.37 -9.29 2.03
C ILE A 15 14.42 -8.14 3.04
N VAL A 16 15.50 -7.35 3.01
CA VAL A 16 15.65 -6.18 3.89
C VAL A 16 14.50 -5.21 3.70
N LEU A 17 14.20 -4.82 2.46
CA LEU A 17 13.16 -3.85 2.15
C LEU A 17 11.75 -4.38 2.53
N SER A 18 11.48 -5.66 2.29
CA SER A 18 10.23 -6.33 2.64
C SER A 18 9.97 -6.37 4.15
N ILE A 19 11.01 -6.35 4.99
CA ILE A 19 10.86 -6.28 6.45
C ILE A 19 10.85 -4.83 6.94
N VAL A 20 11.75 -3.99 6.42
CA VAL A 20 11.92 -2.60 6.86
C VAL A 20 10.68 -1.77 6.59
N ILE A 21 10.03 -1.91 5.42
CA ILE A 21 8.85 -1.11 5.08
C ILE A 21 7.70 -1.36 6.08
N PRO A 22 7.22 -2.60 6.30
CA PRO A 22 6.15 -2.85 7.28
C PRO A 22 6.51 -2.41 8.71
N VAL A 23 7.75 -2.63 9.13
CA VAL A 23 8.22 -2.21 10.46
C VAL A 23 8.17 -0.69 10.59
N ALA A 24 8.69 0.04 9.60
CA ALA A 24 8.66 1.50 9.60
C ALA A 24 7.22 2.03 9.62
N VAL A 25 6.32 1.45 8.82
CA VAL A 25 4.89 1.82 8.80
C VAL A 25 4.24 1.59 10.16
N ALA A 26 4.49 0.45 10.80
CA ALA A 26 3.94 0.13 12.11
C ALA A 26 4.42 1.11 13.19
N VAL A 27 5.70 1.49 13.17
CA VAL A 27 6.26 2.52 14.07
C VAL A 27 5.62 3.89 13.81
N LEU A 28 5.48 4.28 12.54
CA LEU A 28 4.88 5.56 12.17
C LEU A 28 3.40 5.67 12.59
N PHE A 29 2.66 4.57 12.67
CA PHE A 29 1.28 4.57 13.19
C PHE A 29 1.17 4.77 14.69
N MET A 30 2.25 4.54 15.44
CA MET A 30 2.29 4.85 16.87
C MET A 30 2.54 6.34 17.13
N VAL A 31 3.03 7.09 16.14
CA VAL A 31 3.43 8.49 16.29
C VAL A 31 2.42 9.40 15.62
N LYS A 32 1.79 10.30 16.38
CA LYS A 32 0.99 11.39 15.81
C LYS A 32 1.83 12.66 15.74
N LEU A 33 1.72 13.40 14.64
CA LEU A 33 2.48 14.66 14.47
C LEU A 33 2.14 15.70 15.55
N LYS A 34 0.89 15.69 16.02
CA LYS A 34 0.44 16.51 17.15
C LYS A 34 1.21 16.22 18.45
N ASP A 35 1.56 14.96 18.70
CA ASP A 35 2.30 14.55 19.90
C ASP A 35 3.77 15.01 19.86
N LEU A 36 4.27 15.38 18.66
CA LEU A 36 5.59 15.96 18.44
C LEU A 36 5.58 17.51 18.44
N GLY A 37 4.46 18.15 18.78
CA GLY A 37 4.32 19.60 18.76
C GLY A 37 4.15 20.22 17.37
N ILE A 38 3.93 19.40 16.34
CA ILE A 38 3.66 19.86 14.98
C ILE A 38 2.14 19.94 14.81
N ASP A 39 1.60 21.16 14.81
CA ASP A 39 0.17 21.39 14.62
C ASP A 39 -0.17 21.36 13.12
N VAL A 40 -0.56 20.18 12.64
CA VAL A 40 -1.01 19.93 11.26
C VAL A 40 -2.47 19.56 11.27
N SER A 41 -3.26 20.30 10.50
CA SER A 41 -4.67 19.99 10.26
C SER A 41 -4.82 18.60 9.65
N PRO A 42 -5.87 17.83 10.02
CA PRO A 42 -6.19 16.57 9.38
C PRO A 42 -6.29 16.71 7.86
N LEU A 43 -5.96 15.65 7.13
CA LEU A 43 -5.96 15.61 5.66
C LEU A 43 -7.11 14.72 5.12
N PRO A 44 -8.40 15.09 5.34
CA PRO A 44 -9.55 14.23 5.06
C PRO A 44 -9.80 13.99 3.55
N PHE A 45 -9.10 14.71 2.68
CA PHE A 45 -9.17 14.54 1.23
C PHE A 45 -8.25 13.42 0.71
N LEU A 46 -7.33 12.89 1.54
CA LEU A 46 -6.41 11.82 1.14
C LEU A 46 -7.11 10.47 0.92
N PRO A 47 -8.09 10.03 1.74
CA PRO A 47 -8.73 8.72 1.56
C PRO A 47 -9.32 8.44 0.18
N PRO A 48 -10.12 9.33 -0.41
CA PRO A 48 -10.59 9.13 -1.78
C PRO A 48 -9.46 9.03 -2.81
N ILE A 49 -8.38 9.79 -2.63
CA ILE A 49 -7.24 9.84 -3.57
C ILE A 49 -6.43 8.54 -3.50
N TYR A 50 -6.01 8.11 -2.31
CA TYR A 50 -5.24 6.88 -2.18
C TYR A 50 -6.08 5.64 -2.55
N ALA A 51 -7.39 5.64 -2.27
CA ALA A 51 -8.28 4.58 -2.72
C ALA A 51 -8.37 4.52 -4.25
N THR A 52 -8.47 5.68 -4.91
CA THR A 52 -8.48 5.78 -6.38
C THR A 52 -7.17 5.29 -6.98
N ILE A 53 -6.03 5.66 -6.40
CA ILE A 53 -4.71 5.21 -6.86
C ILE A 53 -4.55 3.69 -6.69
N ASN A 54 -5.09 3.10 -5.63
CA ASN A 54 -5.13 1.65 -5.48
C ASN A 54 -6.02 0.99 -6.56
N GLY A 55 -7.18 1.59 -6.87
CA GLY A 55 -8.03 1.15 -7.99
C GLY A 55 -7.34 1.21 -9.35
N ILE A 56 -6.60 2.29 -9.64
CA ILE A 56 -5.77 2.43 -10.84
C ILE A 56 -4.69 1.33 -10.85
N THR A 57 -4.05 1.06 -9.72
CA THR A 57 -3.03 0.01 -9.58
C THR A 57 -3.61 -1.36 -9.96
N ALA A 58 -4.81 -1.69 -9.48
CA ALA A 58 -5.48 -2.94 -9.85
C ALA A 58 -5.72 -3.05 -11.37
N ILE A 59 -6.16 -1.96 -12.02
CA ILE A 59 -6.33 -1.92 -13.49
C ILE A 59 -4.99 -2.13 -14.20
N LEU A 60 -3.93 -1.43 -13.77
CA LEU A 60 -2.58 -1.59 -14.33
C LEU A 60 -2.11 -3.04 -14.24
N LEU A 61 -2.30 -3.70 -13.08
CA LEU A 61 -1.92 -5.09 -12.86
C LEU A 61 -2.70 -6.05 -13.77
N VAL A 62 -4.02 -5.87 -13.92
CA VAL A 62 -4.83 -6.68 -14.85
C VAL A 62 -4.32 -6.55 -16.29
N ILE A 63 -4.02 -5.33 -16.74
CA ILE A 63 -3.46 -5.09 -18.07
C ILE A 63 -2.04 -5.70 -18.18
N ALA A 64 -1.23 -5.61 -17.12
CA ALA A 64 0.13 -6.17 -17.08
C ALA A 64 0.11 -7.70 -17.22
N VAL A 65 -0.85 -8.37 -16.57
CA VAL A 65 -1.06 -9.83 -16.70
C VAL A 65 -1.48 -10.18 -18.12
N ARG A 66 -2.37 -9.40 -18.74
CA ARG A 66 -2.74 -9.61 -20.15
C ARG A 66 -1.55 -9.38 -21.09
N ALA A 67 -0.73 -8.38 -20.82
CA ALA A 67 0.45 -8.06 -21.63
C ALA A 67 1.46 -9.21 -21.62
N ILE A 68 1.79 -9.77 -20.45
CA ILE A 68 2.76 -10.87 -20.35
C ILE A 68 2.22 -12.17 -20.98
N LYS A 69 0.92 -12.48 -20.80
CA LYS A 69 0.27 -13.62 -21.45
C LYS A 69 0.30 -13.54 -22.98
N ASN A 70 0.34 -12.32 -23.53
CA ASN A 70 0.44 -12.07 -24.96
C ASN A 70 1.89 -11.89 -25.45
N GLY A 71 2.89 -12.23 -24.63
CA GLY A 71 4.31 -12.10 -24.98
C GLY A 71 4.84 -10.66 -25.03
N LYS A 72 4.05 -9.65 -24.63
CA LYS A 72 4.44 -8.24 -24.65
C LYS A 72 5.26 -7.88 -23.39
N VAL A 73 6.47 -8.41 -23.30
CA VAL A 73 7.34 -8.29 -22.10
C VAL A 73 7.66 -6.83 -21.76
N GLN A 74 8.01 -6.00 -22.73
CA GLN A 74 8.34 -4.59 -22.48
C GLN A 74 7.15 -3.80 -21.90
N LEU A 75 5.95 -4.05 -22.42
CA LEU A 75 4.73 -3.42 -21.92
C LEU A 75 4.44 -3.88 -20.49
N HIS A 76 4.56 -5.18 -20.21
CA HIS A 76 4.43 -5.71 -18.86
C HIS A 76 5.39 -5.03 -17.88
N GLN A 77 6.68 -4.94 -18.23
CA GLN A 77 7.68 -4.28 -17.38
C GLN A 77 7.36 -2.80 -17.12
N ASN A 78 6.91 -2.07 -18.14
CA ASN A 78 6.53 -0.66 -17.99
C ASN A 78 5.30 -0.51 -17.07
N LEU A 79 4.29 -1.39 -17.22
CA LEU A 79 3.11 -1.40 -16.36
C LEU A 79 3.45 -1.77 -14.91
N MET A 80 4.38 -2.71 -14.69
CA MET A 80 4.86 -3.05 -13.35
C MET A 80 5.59 -1.88 -12.69
N LYS A 81 6.44 -1.15 -13.42
CA LYS A 81 7.10 0.07 -12.90
C LYS A 81 6.07 1.14 -12.52
N ALA A 82 5.04 1.34 -13.35
CA ALA A 82 3.94 2.25 -13.05
C ALA A 82 3.16 1.82 -11.79
N ALA A 83 2.83 0.53 -11.67
CA ALA A 83 2.14 -0.01 -10.50
C ALA A 83 2.95 0.15 -9.21
N ILE A 84 4.28 -0.03 -9.27
CA ILE A 84 5.18 0.26 -8.13
C ILE A 84 5.12 1.74 -7.77
N GLY A 85 5.18 2.64 -8.75
CA GLY A 85 5.03 4.08 -8.52
C GLY A 85 3.70 4.45 -7.83
N CYS A 86 2.59 3.88 -8.30
CA CYS A 86 1.28 4.06 -7.66
C CYS A 86 1.26 3.51 -6.22
N SER A 87 1.88 2.36 -5.98
CA SER A 87 1.95 1.74 -4.64
C SER A 87 2.77 2.57 -3.65
N LEU A 88 3.88 3.16 -4.09
CA LEU A 88 4.68 4.08 -3.29
C LEU A 88 3.89 5.35 -2.95
N LEU A 89 3.19 5.92 -3.94
CA LEU A 89 2.37 7.11 -3.73
C LEU A 89 1.24 6.80 -2.73
N PHE A 90 0.54 5.67 -2.92
CA PHE A 90 -0.48 5.16 -1.98
C PHE A 90 0.07 5.10 -0.55
N LEU A 91 1.24 4.49 -0.35
CA LEU A 91 1.84 4.31 0.97
C LEU A 91 2.15 5.65 1.65
N VAL A 92 2.73 6.60 0.92
CA VAL A 92 3.07 7.93 1.46
C VAL A 92 1.80 8.67 1.91
N MET A 93 0.76 8.69 1.08
CA MET A 93 -0.51 9.33 1.43
C MET A 93 -1.21 8.63 2.60
N TYR A 94 -1.16 7.30 2.64
CA TYR A 94 -1.75 6.50 3.70
C TYR A 94 -1.09 6.80 5.05
N ILE A 95 0.24 6.87 5.09
CA ILE A 95 1.00 7.27 6.28
C ILE A 95 0.67 8.71 6.67
N ALA A 96 0.69 9.65 5.72
CA ALA A 96 0.41 11.07 6.01
C ALA A 96 -0.99 11.27 6.61
N TYR A 97 -2.00 10.56 6.11
CA TYR A 97 -3.35 10.59 6.67
C TYR A 97 -3.39 10.05 8.11
N HIS A 98 -2.79 8.88 8.34
CA HIS A 98 -2.84 8.22 9.65
C HIS A 98 -1.99 8.91 10.74
N MET A 99 -0.93 9.64 10.35
CA MET A 99 -0.14 10.44 11.29
C MET A 99 -0.81 11.77 11.68
N THR A 100 -1.75 12.28 10.86
CA THR A 100 -2.47 13.55 11.08
C THR A 100 -3.88 13.37 11.62
N THR A 101 -4.48 12.20 11.42
CA THR A 101 -5.89 11.95 11.72
C THR A 101 -6.04 10.82 12.74
N PRO A 102 -6.77 11.02 13.85
CA PRO A 102 -7.08 9.94 14.78
C PRO A 102 -7.86 8.81 14.10
N SER A 103 -7.61 7.56 14.48
CA SER A 103 -8.36 6.42 13.96
C SER A 103 -9.86 6.54 14.27
N THR A 104 -10.67 6.56 13.22
CA THR A 104 -12.14 6.61 13.33
C THR A 104 -12.68 5.23 13.70
N LYS A 105 -13.50 5.14 14.74
CA LYS A 105 -14.24 3.91 15.07
C LYS A 105 -15.54 3.86 14.29
N PHE A 106 -15.89 2.68 13.77
CA PHE A 106 -17.19 2.46 13.14
C PHE A 106 -18.30 2.50 14.20
N GLY A 107 -19.26 3.42 14.05
CA GLY A 107 -20.34 3.68 15.02
C GLY A 107 -21.69 3.02 14.68
N GLY A 108 -21.79 2.23 13.61
CA GLY A 108 -23.04 1.58 13.23
C GLY A 108 -23.38 0.36 14.09
N GLU A 109 -24.68 0.07 14.23
CA GLU A 109 -25.21 -1.04 15.04
C GLU A 109 -25.96 -2.09 14.19
N GLY A 110 -26.15 -3.30 14.73
CA GLY A 110 -26.86 -4.38 14.05
C GLY A 110 -26.09 -4.98 12.87
N THR A 111 -26.80 -5.43 11.83
CA THR A 111 -26.24 -6.19 10.69
C THR A 111 -25.14 -5.43 9.94
N ILE A 112 -25.26 -4.11 9.79
CA ILE A 112 -24.28 -3.29 9.05
C ILE A 112 -22.88 -3.34 9.66
N LYS A 113 -22.78 -3.50 10.99
CA LYS A 113 -21.51 -3.64 11.70
C LYS A 113 -20.75 -4.90 11.27
N TYR A 114 -21.45 -6.03 11.16
CA TYR A 114 -20.84 -7.27 10.72
C TYR A 114 -20.39 -7.21 9.26
N VAL A 115 -21.21 -6.62 8.39
CA VAL A 115 -20.84 -6.41 6.97
C VAL A 115 -19.61 -5.50 6.87
N TYR A 116 -19.58 -4.39 7.60
CA TYR A 116 -18.45 -3.47 7.63
C TYR A 116 -17.16 -4.16 8.05
N PHE A 117 -17.16 -4.87 9.19
CA PHE A 117 -15.97 -5.55 9.67
C PHE A 117 -15.56 -6.73 8.79
N PHE A 118 -16.51 -7.43 8.16
CA PHE A 118 -16.21 -8.47 7.19
C PHE A 118 -15.45 -7.90 5.98
N ILE A 119 -15.95 -6.82 5.38
CA ILE A 119 -15.29 -6.16 4.25
C ILE A 119 -13.93 -5.59 4.67
N LEU A 120 -13.86 -4.91 5.83
CA LEU A 120 -12.62 -4.32 6.33
C LEU A 120 -11.55 -5.39 6.59
N LEU A 121 -11.91 -6.47 7.29
CA LEU A 121 -10.99 -7.54 7.64
C LEU A 121 -10.52 -8.31 6.41
N THR A 122 -11.44 -8.66 5.50
CA THR A 122 -11.08 -9.33 4.25
C THR A 122 -10.18 -8.45 3.39
N HIS A 123 -10.49 -7.16 3.26
CA HIS A 123 -9.64 -6.21 2.53
C HIS A 123 -8.21 -6.14 3.09
N ILE A 124 -8.06 -6.05 4.42
CA ILE A 124 -6.75 -6.00 5.07
C ILE A 124 -5.99 -7.32 4.85
N LEU A 125 -6.62 -8.48 5.08
CA LEU A 125 -5.96 -9.78 4.93
C LEU A 125 -5.55 -10.04 3.48
N LEU A 126 -6.42 -9.74 2.51
CA LEU A 126 -6.09 -9.86 1.08
C LEU A 126 -5.02 -8.87 0.62
N SER A 127 -4.80 -7.79 1.36
CA SER A 127 -3.71 -6.85 1.06
C SER A 127 -2.36 -7.30 1.62
N ILE A 128 -2.36 -8.23 2.59
CA ILE A 128 -1.15 -8.78 3.22
C ILE A 128 -0.63 -10.02 2.48
N ILE A 129 -1.53 -10.86 1.97
CA ILE A 129 -1.23 -12.14 1.28
C ILE A 129 -0.94 -11.90 -0.20
#